data_AF-A0A5B1L9A1-F1
#
_entry.id   AF-A0A5B1L9A1-F1
#
_cell.length_a   1.000
_cell.length_b   1.000
_cell.length_c   1.000
_cell.angle_alpha   90.00
_cell.angle_beta   90.00
_cell.angle_gamma   90.00
#
_symmetry.space_group_name_H-M   'P 1'
#
loop_
_entity.id
_entity.type
_entity.pdbx_description
1 polymer ?
#
loop_
_entity_poly.entity_id
_entity_poly.type
_entity_poly.pdbx_seq_one_letter_code
_entity_poly.pdbx_strand_id
1 'polypeptide(L)'
;MPGRMITTATLLAALVAAQFGHARADVAAAKPPQPGRGMVADSMWVGTTVAQADGLAVDVDGDGDRDNAMGRAMAALSGAGLAVDDVLAADLAHGDIVMLHSLRTASLADSNAAHWQVWYGDPTPDPDLSGAGTFVLPSDQLHSRRLAAVIQDHIVKTVPGRVPVRLDFGTGPFRLRLTKAVIAAKCFRRGCIGGQINGGISAARFDAIVVPKFAEFFQVVVDRDCPGPGPASCSGPGATVQQLFDADDDLVVTADELRSNALFSGVFLPDVDLVGADGLPGSDGVNDGISVAVGFTTAQATLVSP
;
A
#
# COMPACT_ATOMS: atom_id res chain seq x y z
N MET A 1 -8.37 -17.08 56.40
CA MET A 1 -7.20 -16.24 56.06
C MET A 1 -7.15 -16.11 54.54
N PRO A 2 -7.51 -14.96 53.94
CA PRO A 2 -7.46 -14.78 52.50
C PRO A 2 -6.10 -14.22 52.09
N GLY A 3 -5.38 -14.97 51.25
CA GLY A 3 -4.12 -14.56 50.65
C GLY A 3 -4.36 -13.61 49.48
N ARG A 4 -3.82 -12.39 49.59
CA ARG A 4 -3.76 -11.40 48.50
C ARG A 4 -2.67 -11.82 47.51
N MET A 5 -3.04 -12.15 46.28
CA MET A 5 -2.13 -12.08 45.13
C MET A 5 -2.15 -10.66 44.58
N ILE A 6 -1.01 -9.99 44.66
CA ILE A 6 -0.72 -8.74 43.97
C ILE A 6 0.00 -9.15 42.68
N THR A 7 -0.66 -9.01 41.54
CA THR A 7 -0.04 -9.24 40.22
C THR A 7 0.47 -7.89 39.71
N THR A 8 1.77 -7.68 39.83
CA THR A 8 2.49 -6.51 39.33
C THR A 8 2.64 -6.63 37.81
N ALA A 9 1.85 -5.88 37.05
CA ALA A 9 2.01 -5.74 35.60
C ALA A 9 1.85 -4.27 35.22
N THR A 10 2.90 -3.48 35.46
CA THR A 10 2.98 -2.10 34.96
C THR A 10 4.44 -1.66 35.00
N LEU A 11 5.11 -1.64 33.84
CA LEU A 11 6.20 -0.71 33.47
C LEU A 11 6.86 -1.19 32.16
N LEU A 12 6.22 -0.97 31.00
CA LEU A 12 6.93 -0.97 29.72
C LEU A 12 6.16 -0.19 28.63
N ALA A 13 5.71 1.03 28.94
CA ALA A 13 5.05 1.88 27.94
C ALA A 13 5.46 3.38 28.00
N ALA A 14 6.34 3.78 28.93
CA ALA A 14 6.54 5.21 29.24
C ALA A 14 7.87 5.84 28.77
N LEU A 15 8.71 5.17 27.96
CA LEU A 15 10.05 5.71 27.64
C LEU A 15 10.32 6.09 26.16
N VAL A 16 9.30 6.21 25.31
CA VAL A 16 9.52 6.59 23.88
C VAL A 16 8.88 7.93 23.49
N ALA A 17 8.01 8.51 24.32
CA ALA A 17 7.26 9.72 23.94
C ALA A 17 8.02 11.06 24.08
N ALA A 18 9.22 11.10 24.68
CA ALA A 18 9.80 12.36 25.17
C ALA A 18 10.87 13.04 24.29
N GLN A 19 11.16 12.59 23.05
CA GLN A 19 12.25 13.18 22.24
C GLN A 19 11.92 13.65 20.82
N PHE A 20 10.67 13.58 20.36
CA PHE A 20 10.32 14.05 19.01
C PHE A 20 9.83 15.50 19.01
N GLY A 21 10.75 16.43 19.28
CA GLY A 21 10.54 17.85 18.98
C GLY A 21 10.25 18.03 17.48
N HIS A 22 9.18 18.76 17.15
CA HIS A 22 8.70 19.02 15.80
C HIS A 22 9.61 20.01 15.04
N ALA A 23 10.87 19.64 14.83
CA ALA A 23 11.75 20.36 13.91
C ALA A 23 11.18 20.22 12.49
N ARG A 24 10.96 21.35 11.79
CA ARG A 24 10.77 21.36 10.34
C ARG A 24 12.00 20.72 9.71
N ALA A 25 11.93 19.43 9.41
CA ALA A 25 13.01 18.71 8.77
C ALA A 25 13.09 19.17 7.32
N ASP A 26 14.07 20.03 7.05
CA ASP A 26 14.64 20.21 5.72
C ASP A 26 14.84 18.83 5.09
N VAL A 27 14.46 18.69 3.82
CA VAL A 27 14.66 17.45 3.05
C VAL A 27 16.16 17.32 2.79
N ALA A 28 16.92 16.89 3.80
CA ALA A 28 18.31 16.52 3.62
C ALA A 28 18.37 15.46 2.52
N ALA A 29 19.21 15.69 1.51
CA ALA A 29 19.39 14.78 0.39
C ALA A 29 19.57 13.34 0.91
N ALA A 30 18.82 12.41 0.33
CA ALA A 30 18.85 11.02 0.76
C ALA A 30 20.27 10.47 0.58
N LYS A 31 21.02 10.29 1.69
CA LYS A 31 22.34 9.61 1.61
C LYS A 31 22.14 8.25 0.91
N PRO A 32 22.99 7.88 -0.05
CA PRO A 32 22.82 6.68 -0.85
C PRO A 32 22.60 5.42 0.01
N PRO A 33 21.89 4.40 -0.52
CA PRO A 33 21.75 3.10 0.13
C PRO A 33 23.13 2.54 0.49
N GLN A 34 23.23 1.91 1.65
CA GLN A 34 24.47 1.19 1.98
C GLN A 34 24.55 -0.08 1.12
N PRO A 35 25.73 -0.41 0.58
CA PRO A 35 25.94 -1.66 -0.16
C PRO A 35 25.43 -2.87 0.63
N GLY A 36 24.76 -3.80 -0.05
CA GLY A 36 24.25 -5.03 0.53
C GLY A 36 22.98 -4.89 1.40
N ARG A 37 22.37 -3.69 1.46
CA ARG A 37 21.11 -3.44 2.20
C ARG A 37 19.94 -3.08 1.29
N GLY A 38 20.14 -3.21 -0.01
CA GLY A 38 19.12 -3.02 -1.02
C GLY A 38 18.23 -4.24 -1.14
N MET A 39 16.97 -4.00 -1.45
CA MET A 39 15.98 -5.03 -1.74
C MET A 39 15.05 -4.54 -2.84
N VAL A 40 14.47 -5.47 -3.59
CA VAL A 40 13.40 -5.23 -4.56
C VAL A 40 12.20 -6.07 -4.14
N ALA A 41 10.99 -5.54 -4.31
CA ALA A 41 9.78 -6.34 -4.12
C ALA A 41 9.72 -7.42 -5.21
N ASP A 42 9.58 -8.69 -4.81
CA ASP A 42 9.48 -9.83 -5.72
C ASP A 42 8.06 -10.42 -5.78
N SER A 43 7.18 -10.01 -4.86
CA SER A 43 5.73 -10.16 -4.97
C SER A 43 5.02 -9.02 -4.26
N MET A 44 3.83 -8.65 -4.74
CA MET A 44 2.92 -7.70 -4.11
C MET A 44 1.48 -8.15 -4.30
N TRP A 45 0.61 -7.85 -3.34
CA TRP A 45 -0.81 -8.18 -3.42
C TRP A 45 -1.65 -7.26 -2.53
N VAL A 46 -2.92 -7.11 -2.87
CA VAL A 46 -3.94 -6.40 -2.06
C VAL A 46 -4.98 -7.36 -1.46
N GLY A 47 -5.02 -8.61 -1.95
CA GLY A 47 -5.89 -9.69 -1.49
C GLY A 47 -7.10 -9.88 -2.40
N THR A 48 -7.30 -11.12 -2.87
CA THR A 48 -8.44 -11.50 -3.73
C THR A 48 -9.66 -11.98 -2.94
N THR A 49 -9.52 -12.17 -1.63
CA THR A 49 -10.62 -12.58 -0.74
C THR A 49 -10.69 -11.69 0.49
N VAL A 50 -11.87 -11.59 1.09
CA VAL A 50 -12.06 -10.80 2.32
C VAL A 50 -11.13 -11.29 3.43
N ALA A 51 -10.92 -12.60 3.56
CA ALA A 51 -10.00 -13.16 4.55
C ALA A 51 -8.53 -12.75 4.32
N GLN A 52 -8.08 -12.64 3.07
CA GLN A 52 -6.74 -12.15 2.76
C GLN A 52 -6.62 -10.65 3.01
N ALA A 53 -7.62 -9.87 2.60
CA ALA A 53 -7.67 -8.43 2.86
C ALA A 53 -7.66 -8.15 4.37
N ASP A 54 -8.49 -8.86 5.14
CA ASP A 54 -8.50 -8.80 6.60
C ASP A 54 -7.20 -9.35 7.19
N GLY A 55 -6.50 -10.28 6.54
CA GLY A 55 -5.17 -10.71 6.94
C GLY A 55 -4.14 -9.59 6.92
N LEU A 56 -4.28 -8.63 6.00
CA LEU A 56 -3.41 -7.46 5.84
C LEU A 56 -3.84 -6.26 6.68
N ALA A 57 -5.08 -6.22 7.19
CA ALA A 57 -5.64 -5.05 7.85
C ALA A 57 -4.96 -4.74 9.21
N VAL A 58 -4.75 -3.46 9.50
CA VAL A 58 -4.24 -2.99 10.80
C VAL A 58 -4.97 -1.73 11.20
N ASP A 59 -4.97 -1.44 12.49
CA ASP A 59 -5.41 -0.16 13.04
C ASP A 59 -4.41 0.94 12.64
N VAL A 60 -4.82 1.85 11.75
CA VAL A 60 -4.00 2.90 11.15
C VAL A 60 -4.06 4.19 11.97
N ASP A 61 -5.18 4.51 12.59
CA ASP A 61 -5.43 5.78 13.29
C ASP A 61 -5.59 5.66 14.81
N GLY A 62 -5.66 4.44 15.34
CA GLY A 62 -5.68 4.13 16.77
C GLY A 62 -7.07 3.98 17.37
N ASP A 63 -8.12 3.78 16.56
CA ASP A 63 -9.50 3.66 17.02
C ASP A 63 -9.86 2.24 17.55
N GLY A 64 -8.99 1.26 17.32
CA GLY A 64 -9.14 -0.13 17.74
C GLY A 64 -9.76 -1.06 16.70
N ASP A 65 -10.22 -0.53 15.56
CA ASP A 65 -10.70 -1.30 14.42
C ASP A 65 -9.54 -1.63 13.45
N ARG A 66 -9.80 -2.51 12.48
CA ARG A 66 -8.79 -2.94 11.49
C ARG A 66 -9.10 -2.38 10.12
N ASP A 67 -8.16 -1.59 9.61
CA ASP A 67 -8.37 -0.79 8.41
C ASP A 67 -7.74 -1.46 7.19
N ASN A 68 -8.60 -1.74 6.22
CA ASN A 68 -8.21 -2.10 4.85
C ASN A 68 -9.42 -2.01 3.91
N ALA A 69 -10.12 -0.88 3.90
CA ALA A 69 -11.28 -0.65 3.02
C ALA A 69 -10.94 -0.93 1.56
N MET A 70 -9.78 -0.45 1.07
CA MET A 70 -9.37 -0.70 -0.31
C MET A 70 -9.18 -2.20 -0.58
N GLY A 71 -8.50 -2.96 0.28
CA GLY A 71 -8.33 -4.40 0.08
C GLY A 71 -9.66 -5.18 0.12
N ARG A 72 -10.58 -4.80 1.01
CA ARG A 72 -11.94 -5.40 1.05
C ARG A 72 -12.73 -5.12 -0.23
N ALA A 73 -12.59 -3.91 -0.79
CA ALA A 73 -13.16 -3.57 -2.09
C ALA A 73 -12.56 -4.44 -3.20
N MET A 74 -11.23 -4.64 -3.21
CA MET A 74 -10.56 -5.44 -4.24
C MET A 74 -10.95 -6.92 -4.15
N ALA A 75 -11.13 -7.43 -2.93
CA ALA A 75 -11.67 -8.76 -2.72
C ALA A 75 -13.10 -8.92 -3.27
N ALA A 76 -13.96 -7.91 -3.13
CA ALA A 76 -15.31 -7.93 -3.70
C ALA A 76 -15.27 -7.93 -5.24
N LEU A 77 -14.42 -7.08 -5.85
CA LEU A 77 -14.23 -7.03 -7.30
C LEU A 77 -13.64 -8.36 -7.83
N SER A 78 -12.70 -8.96 -7.12
CA SER A 78 -12.13 -10.27 -7.50
C SER A 78 -13.20 -11.37 -7.51
N GLY A 79 -14.15 -11.34 -6.56
CA GLY A 79 -15.32 -12.22 -6.59
C GLY A 79 -16.20 -12.06 -7.83
N ALA A 80 -16.17 -10.90 -8.49
CA ALA A 80 -16.83 -10.62 -9.77
C ALA A 80 -15.96 -10.97 -11.00
N GLY A 81 -14.81 -11.62 -10.81
CA GLY A 81 -13.89 -12.00 -11.88
C GLY A 81 -12.86 -10.92 -12.25
N LEU A 82 -12.69 -9.89 -11.42
CA LEU A 82 -11.73 -8.81 -11.63
C LEU A 82 -10.49 -9.00 -10.74
N ALA A 83 -9.53 -9.80 -11.21
CA ALA A 83 -8.36 -10.20 -10.44
C ALA A 83 -7.20 -9.19 -10.52
N VAL A 84 -7.17 -8.21 -9.61
CA VAL A 84 -6.11 -7.19 -9.53
C VAL A 84 -4.73 -7.78 -9.16
N ASP A 85 -4.70 -8.78 -8.29
CA ASP A 85 -3.43 -9.39 -7.85
C ASP A 85 -2.67 -10.07 -9.01
N ASP A 86 -3.39 -10.60 -10.01
CA ASP A 86 -2.76 -11.21 -11.21
C ASP A 86 -2.07 -10.15 -12.08
N VAL A 87 -2.67 -8.96 -12.18
CA VAL A 87 -2.06 -7.81 -12.87
C VAL A 87 -0.80 -7.36 -12.14
N LEU A 88 -0.89 -7.15 -10.83
CA LEU A 88 0.27 -6.74 -10.01
C LEU A 88 1.42 -7.74 -10.13
N ALA A 89 1.12 -9.04 -10.13
CA ALA A 89 2.11 -10.09 -10.32
C ALA A 89 2.76 -10.02 -11.71
N ALA A 90 1.97 -9.81 -12.77
CA ALA A 90 2.47 -9.65 -14.12
C ALA A 90 3.37 -8.40 -14.26
N ASP A 91 2.97 -7.26 -13.70
CA ASP A 91 3.73 -6.01 -13.79
C ASP A 91 5.05 -6.07 -13.03
N LEU A 92 5.11 -6.79 -11.91
CA LEU A 92 6.37 -7.07 -11.21
C LEU A 92 7.27 -7.98 -12.06
N ALA A 93 6.70 -9.02 -12.66
CA ALA A 93 7.44 -9.98 -13.48
C ALA A 93 8.00 -9.36 -14.77
N HIS A 94 7.25 -8.45 -15.40
CA HIS A 94 7.70 -7.70 -16.59
C HIS A 94 8.54 -6.47 -16.22
N GLY A 95 8.47 -6.02 -14.96
CA GLY A 95 9.21 -4.89 -14.44
C GLY A 95 8.61 -3.52 -14.76
N ASP A 96 7.31 -3.47 -15.04
CA ASP A 96 6.52 -2.23 -15.11
C ASP A 96 6.38 -1.59 -13.73
N ILE A 97 6.27 -2.43 -12.69
CA ILE A 97 6.38 -2.04 -11.29
C ILE A 97 7.74 -2.47 -10.74
N VAL A 98 8.51 -1.50 -10.26
CA VAL A 98 9.74 -1.74 -9.49
C VAL A 98 9.63 -0.98 -8.19
N MET A 99 9.48 -1.71 -7.08
CA MET A 99 9.44 -1.17 -5.72
C MET A 99 10.73 -1.53 -5.00
N LEU A 100 11.51 -0.52 -4.61
CA LEU A 100 12.83 -0.70 -4.02
C LEU A 100 12.79 -0.37 -2.54
N HIS A 101 13.45 -1.19 -1.73
CA HIS A 101 13.48 -1.07 -0.28
C HIS A 101 14.93 -1.01 0.21
N SER A 102 15.17 -0.28 1.30
CA SER A 102 16.45 -0.31 2.01
C SER A 102 16.21 -0.39 3.50
N LEU A 103 16.75 -1.43 4.11
CA LEU A 103 16.67 -1.67 5.55
C LEU A 103 18.05 -1.55 6.18
N ARG A 104 18.23 -0.53 7.03
CA ARG A 104 19.51 -0.21 7.69
C ARG A 104 19.47 -0.56 9.16
N THR A 105 20.31 -1.49 9.59
CA THR A 105 20.46 -1.91 11.00
C THR A 105 21.85 -2.52 11.23
N ALA A 106 22.45 -2.44 12.42
CA ALA A 106 23.76 -3.06 12.62
C ALA A 106 23.71 -4.59 12.44
N SER A 107 22.67 -5.24 12.96
CA SER A 107 22.42 -6.68 12.84
C SER A 107 20.91 -6.97 12.94
N LEU A 108 20.36 -7.80 12.05
CA LEU A 108 18.96 -8.27 12.17
C LEU A 108 18.75 -9.25 13.34
N ALA A 109 19.83 -9.79 13.91
CA ALA A 109 19.78 -10.69 15.06
C ALA A 109 20.00 -9.96 16.38
N ASP A 110 20.88 -8.95 16.40
CA ASP A 110 21.40 -8.37 17.65
C ASP A 110 20.97 -6.91 17.87
N SER A 111 20.41 -6.24 16.85
CA SER A 111 19.92 -4.86 16.99
C SER A 111 18.42 -4.84 17.25
N ASN A 112 17.97 -3.90 18.07
CA ASN A 112 16.56 -3.59 18.30
C ASN A 112 16.07 -2.39 17.48
N ALA A 113 16.95 -1.76 16.70
CA ALA A 113 16.67 -0.55 15.95
C ALA A 113 17.08 -0.69 14.48
N ALA A 114 16.28 -0.09 13.61
CA ALA A 114 16.53 -0.01 12.18
C ALA A 114 15.99 1.29 11.58
N HIS A 115 16.31 1.51 10.32
CA HIS A 115 15.64 2.49 9.47
C HIS A 115 15.20 1.83 8.18
N TRP A 116 13.95 2.02 7.79
CA TRP A 116 13.40 1.56 6.51
C TRP A 116 13.17 2.75 5.59
N GLN A 117 13.53 2.60 4.33
CA GLN A 117 13.18 3.53 3.26
C GLN A 117 12.68 2.79 2.01
N VAL A 118 11.72 3.39 1.30
CA VAL A 118 11.07 2.84 0.08
C VAL A 118 11.18 3.85 -1.06
N TRP A 119 11.45 3.36 -2.26
CA TRP A 119 11.53 4.13 -3.50
C TRP A 119 10.72 3.46 -4.61
N TYR A 120 10.31 4.26 -5.57
CA TYR A 120 10.05 3.76 -6.90
C TYR A 120 11.36 3.54 -7.66
N GLY A 121 11.53 2.38 -8.27
CA GLY A 121 12.50 2.18 -9.34
C GLY A 121 11.96 2.65 -10.68
N ASP A 122 12.86 2.81 -11.63
CA ASP A 122 12.51 2.94 -13.05
C ASP A 122 12.05 1.59 -13.59
N PRO A 123 11.09 1.56 -14.54
CA PRO A 123 10.70 0.33 -15.21
C PRO A 123 11.93 -0.39 -15.78
N THR A 124 12.03 -1.68 -15.51
CA THR A 124 13.20 -2.50 -15.86
C THR A 124 12.69 -3.80 -16.49
N PRO A 125 12.70 -3.93 -17.83
CA PRO A 125 12.20 -5.13 -18.50
C PRO A 125 12.86 -6.39 -17.98
N ASP A 126 12.06 -7.41 -17.68
CA ASP A 126 12.48 -8.72 -17.18
C ASP A 126 13.49 -8.63 -16.00
N PRO A 127 13.11 -8.00 -14.89
CA PRO A 127 14.04 -7.71 -13.80
C PRO A 127 14.52 -8.99 -13.11
N ASP A 128 15.80 -9.02 -12.69
CA ASP A 128 16.31 -10.11 -11.86
C ASP A 128 15.85 -9.93 -10.40
N LEU A 129 14.75 -10.61 -10.06
CA LEU A 129 14.16 -10.64 -8.72
C LEU A 129 14.73 -11.78 -7.85
N SER A 130 15.78 -12.48 -8.28
CA SER A 130 16.32 -13.65 -7.56
C SER A 130 17.21 -13.33 -6.36
N GLY A 131 17.59 -12.06 -6.18
CA GLY A 131 18.59 -11.64 -5.20
C GLY A 131 19.84 -10.96 -5.80
N ALA A 132 20.06 -11.14 -7.10
CA ALA A 132 21.27 -10.67 -7.80
C ALA A 132 21.05 -9.43 -8.67
N GLY A 133 19.79 -8.99 -8.83
CA GLY A 133 19.44 -7.83 -9.62
C GLY A 133 20.12 -6.53 -9.17
N THR A 134 20.40 -5.68 -10.14
CA THR A 134 20.90 -4.32 -9.92
C THR A 134 19.88 -3.32 -10.42
N PHE A 135 19.48 -2.40 -9.56
CA PHE A 135 18.44 -1.40 -9.84
C PHE A 135 18.98 0.00 -9.59
N VAL A 136 18.69 0.91 -10.52
CA VAL A 136 19.05 2.32 -10.39
C VAL A 136 18.01 3.00 -9.51
N LEU A 137 18.49 3.78 -8.52
CA LEU A 137 17.65 4.70 -7.78
C LEU A 137 17.50 5.99 -8.59
N PRO A 138 16.31 6.29 -9.09
CA PRO A 138 16.12 7.52 -9.86
C PRO A 138 16.29 8.75 -8.97
N SER A 139 16.97 9.77 -9.51
CA SER A 139 17.41 10.96 -8.76
C SER A 139 16.29 11.93 -8.41
N ASP A 140 15.16 11.84 -9.11
CA ASP A 140 14.00 12.74 -9.01
C ASP A 140 12.75 12.08 -8.41
N GLN A 141 12.80 10.78 -8.09
CA GLN A 141 11.58 10.09 -7.66
C GLN A 141 11.20 10.35 -6.21
N LEU A 142 9.89 10.33 -6.02
CA LEU A 142 9.26 10.25 -4.70
C LEU A 142 9.79 9.02 -3.96
N HIS A 143 10.31 9.27 -2.77
CA HIS A 143 10.76 8.25 -1.84
C HIS A 143 10.20 8.54 -0.45
N SER A 144 10.09 7.51 0.36
CA SER A 144 9.79 7.72 1.77
C SER A 144 10.95 8.47 2.42
N ARG A 145 10.65 9.20 3.49
CA ARG A 145 11.71 9.51 4.47
C ARG A 145 12.24 8.21 5.07
N ARG A 146 13.41 8.25 5.69
CA ARG A 146 13.86 7.13 6.53
C ARG A 146 12.93 7.02 7.72
N LEU A 147 12.17 5.95 7.77
CA LEU A 147 11.28 5.65 8.88
C LEU A 147 12.09 4.92 9.93
N ALA A 148 12.09 5.42 11.17
CA ALA A 148 12.63 4.68 12.30
C ALA A 148 11.84 3.37 12.45
N ALA A 149 12.52 2.30 12.84
CA ALA A 149 11.90 0.99 13.02
C ALA A 149 12.47 0.27 14.24
N VAL A 150 11.62 -0.55 14.86
CA VAL A 150 11.99 -1.48 15.93
C VAL A 150 12.15 -2.87 15.33
N ILE A 151 13.12 -3.62 15.82
CA ILE A 151 13.31 -5.04 15.50
C ILE A 151 12.99 -5.86 16.75
N GLN A 152 12.07 -6.82 16.61
CA GLN A 152 11.78 -7.82 17.64
C GLN A 152 11.52 -9.17 16.97
N ASP A 153 12.26 -10.21 17.34
CA ASP A 153 12.11 -11.57 16.78
C ASP A 153 12.17 -11.62 15.24
N HIS A 154 13.09 -10.85 14.66
CA HIS A 154 13.25 -10.59 13.22
C HIS A 154 12.07 -9.87 12.53
N ILE A 155 11.05 -9.47 13.28
CA ILE A 155 9.99 -8.59 12.80
C ILE A 155 10.48 -7.16 12.89
N VAL A 156 10.56 -6.51 11.74
CA VAL A 156 10.89 -5.09 11.62
C VAL A 156 9.57 -4.34 11.46
N LYS A 157 9.29 -3.39 12.35
CA LYS A 157 8.10 -2.53 12.27
C LYS A 157 8.51 -1.06 12.34
N THR A 158 8.08 -0.26 11.36
CA THR A 158 8.36 1.18 11.35
C THR A 158 7.42 1.95 12.26
N VAL A 159 7.85 3.15 12.65
CA VAL A 159 6.90 4.19 13.10
C VAL A 159 6.01 4.65 11.94
N PRO A 160 4.84 5.23 12.20
CA PRO A 160 4.00 5.83 11.17
C PRO A 160 4.74 6.92 10.39
N GLY A 161 4.51 6.96 9.08
CA GLY A 161 5.14 7.93 8.20
C GLY A 161 4.45 8.11 6.85
N ARG A 162 5.21 8.54 5.84
CA ARG A 162 4.73 8.60 4.46
C ARG A 162 5.47 7.58 3.62
N VAL A 163 4.74 6.68 2.98
CA VAL A 163 5.31 5.59 2.16
C VAL A 163 4.76 5.68 0.74
N PRO A 164 5.62 5.77 -0.29
CA PRO A 164 5.19 5.61 -1.67
C PRO A 164 4.80 4.15 -1.93
N VAL A 165 3.72 3.94 -2.70
CA VAL A 165 3.25 2.63 -3.16
C VAL A 165 2.86 2.76 -4.62
N ARG A 166 3.32 1.83 -5.47
CA ARG A 166 2.94 1.75 -6.87
C ARG A 166 2.00 0.56 -7.05
N LEU A 167 0.88 0.78 -7.71
CA LEU A 167 -0.13 -0.23 -8.01
C LEU A 167 -0.49 -0.14 -9.49
N ASP A 168 -1.17 -1.16 -10.00
CA ASP A 168 -1.82 -1.16 -11.30
C ASP A 168 -3.11 -1.97 -11.19
N PHE A 169 -4.09 -1.59 -12.00
CA PHE A 169 -5.34 -2.32 -12.19
C PHE A 169 -5.47 -2.92 -13.59
N GLY A 170 -4.46 -2.77 -14.45
CA GLY A 170 -4.41 -3.27 -15.83
C GLY A 170 -4.44 -2.15 -16.87
N THR A 171 -4.26 -0.89 -16.44
CA THR A 171 -4.30 0.31 -17.29
C THR A 171 -3.01 1.13 -17.21
N GLY A 172 -2.00 0.57 -16.55
CA GLY A 172 -0.68 1.17 -16.39
C GLY A 172 -0.43 1.61 -14.94
N PRO A 173 0.82 1.49 -14.45
CA PRO A 173 1.09 1.72 -13.03
C PRO A 173 0.82 3.16 -12.60
N PHE A 174 0.16 3.32 -11.46
CA PHE A 174 -0.08 4.61 -10.81
C PHE A 174 0.54 4.65 -9.41
N ARG A 175 0.71 5.87 -8.89
CA ARG A 175 1.47 6.13 -7.68
C ARG A 175 0.57 6.64 -6.56
N LEU A 176 0.63 5.97 -5.43
CA LEU A 176 0.01 6.38 -4.19
C LEU A 176 1.07 6.84 -3.20
N ARG A 177 0.72 7.82 -2.36
CA ARG A 177 1.54 8.20 -1.22
C ARG A 177 0.68 8.08 0.03
N LEU A 178 0.89 6.98 0.73
CA LEU A 178 0.17 6.66 1.95
C LEU A 178 0.64 7.58 3.09
N THR A 179 -0.31 7.97 3.93
CA THR A 179 -0.13 8.76 5.15
C THR A 179 -0.39 7.88 6.37
N LYS A 180 0.24 8.22 7.52
CA LYS A 180 0.31 7.36 8.72
C LYS A 180 0.78 5.93 8.41
N ALA A 181 1.57 5.78 7.35
CA ALA A 181 1.91 4.49 6.83
C ALA A 181 2.94 3.77 7.70
N VAL A 182 2.69 2.50 8.00
CA VAL A 182 3.54 1.59 8.76
C VAL A 182 3.96 0.44 7.86
N ILE A 183 5.25 0.11 7.89
CA ILE A 183 5.80 -1.07 7.23
C ILE A 183 6.09 -2.11 8.32
N ALA A 184 5.61 -3.34 8.14
CA ALA A 184 5.94 -4.47 8.99
C ALA A 184 6.33 -5.68 8.14
N ALA A 185 7.42 -6.37 8.48
CA ALA A 185 7.79 -7.61 7.81
C ALA A 185 8.75 -8.46 8.67
N LYS A 186 8.82 -9.75 8.40
CA LYS A 186 9.88 -10.61 8.94
C LYS A 186 11.08 -10.58 8.01
N CYS A 187 12.20 -10.03 8.48
CA CYS A 187 13.36 -9.77 7.64
C CYS A 187 14.56 -10.65 7.98
N PHE A 188 15.22 -11.12 6.92
CA PHE A 188 16.43 -11.94 6.96
C PHE A 188 17.50 -11.33 6.06
N ARG A 189 18.68 -11.95 6.00
CA ARG A 189 19.78 -11.49 5.15
C ARG A 189 19.41 -11.42 3.67
N ARG A 190 18.56 -12.34 3.19
CA ARG A 190 18.20 -12.48 1.76
C ARG A 190 17.00 -11.64 1.34
N GLY A 191 16.27 -11.01 2.26
CA GLY A 191 15.01 -10.35 1.97
C GLY A 191 14.06 -10.38 3.15
N CYS A 192 12.84 -9.88 2.93
CA CYS A 192 11.76 -9.87 3.90
C CYS A 192 10.56 -10.65 3.36
N ILE A 193 9.87 -11.36 4.26
CA ILE A 193 8.68 -12.15 3.94
C ILE A 193 7.51 -11.75 4.83
N GLY A 194 6.28 -12.00 4.34
CA GLY A 194 5.06 -11.59 5.04
C GLY A 194 5.07 -10.09 5.34
N GLY A 195 5.58 -9.30 4.38
CA GLY A 195 5.64 -7.87 4.47
C GLY A 195 4.27 -7.26 4.24
N GLN A 196 4.00 -6.14 4.90
CA GLN A 196 2.83 -5.31 4.66
C GLN A 196 3.21 -3.83 4.76
N ILE A 197 2.63 -3.03 3.88
CA ILE A 197 2.59 -1.58 3.96
C ILE A 197 1.14 -1.20 4.20
N ASN A 198 0.86 -0.68 5.39
CA ASN A 198 -0.47 -0.22 5.78
C ASN A 198 -0.46 1.29 5.94
N GLY A 199 -1.51 1.98 5.54
CA GLY A 199 -1.70 3.40 5.80
C GLY A 199 -2.99 3.88 5.17
N GLY A 200 -3.13 5.19 4.96
CA GLY A 200 -4.31 5.72 4.31
C GLY A 200 -4.00 6.76 3.23
N ILE A 201 -4.98 7.01 2.37
CA ILE A 201 -5.00 8.10 1.41
C ILE A 201 -6.23 8.96 1.69
N SER A 202 -6.07 10.29 1.77
CA SER A 202 -7.21 11.20 1.95
C SER A 202 -8.25 11.00 0.85
N ALA A 203 -9.53 11.09 1.18
CA ALA A 203 -10.65 10.94 0.24
C ALA A 203 -10.49 11.79 -1.03
N ALA A 204 -10.06 13.05 -0.88
CA ALA A 204 -9.80 13.94 -2.02
C ALA A 204 -8.72 13.41 -2.98
N ARG A 205 -7.69 12.73 -2.47
CA ARG A 205 -6.63 12.12 -3.30
C ARG A 205 -7.06 10.78 -3.88
N PHE A 206 -7.87 10.01 -3.16
CA PHE A 206 -8.49 8.81 -3.70
C PHE A 206 -9.37 9.17 -4.90
N ASP A 207 -10.23 10.17 -4.76
CA ASP A 207 -11.07 10.67 -5.85
C ASP A 207 -10.26 11.16 -7.06
N ALA A 208 -9.19 11.92 -6.82
CA ALA A 208 -8.39 12.49 -7.91
C ALA A 208 -7.47 11.48 -8.63
N ILE A 209 -7.09 10.36 -7.98
CA ILE A 209 -6.08 9.44 -8.51
C ILE A 209 -6.64 8.05 -8.76
N VAL A 210 -7.39 7.51 -7.81
CA VAL A 210 -7.80 6.10 -7.80
C VAL A 210 -9.11 5.91 -8.56
N VAL A 211 -10.09 6.81 -8.40
CA VAL A 211 -11.38 6.69 -9.09
C VAL A 211 -11.23 6.71 -10.63
N PRO A 212 -10.44 7.61 -11.25
CA PRO A 212 -10.19 7.54 -12.68
C PRO A 212 -9.54 6.22 -13.12
N LYS A 213 -8.65 5.65 -12.30
CA LYS A 213 -8.02 4.36 -12.60
C LYS A 213 -9.00 3.19 -12.53
N PHE A 214 -9.99 3.23 -11.65
CA PHE A 214 -11.09 2.26 -11.69
C PHE A 214 -11.96 2.41 -12.92
N ALA A 215 -12.28 3.65 -13.33
CA ALA A 215 -13.07 3.88 -14.54
C ALA A 215 -12.33 3.34 -15.78
N GLU A 216 -11.04 3.66 -15.94
CA GLU A 216 -10.22 3.09 -17.01
C GLU A 216 -10.20 1.56 -16.97
N PHE A 217 -10.03 0.96 -15.79
CA PHE A 217 -9.99 -0.50 -15.64
C PHE A 217 -11.32 -1.15 -16.02
N PHE A 218 -12.43 -0.60 -15.53
CA PHE A 218 -13.77 -1.06 -15.88
C PHE A 218 -14.05 -0.89 -17.37
N GLN A 219 -13.56 0.18 -17.99
CA GLN A 219 -13.65 0.34 -19.45
C GLN A 219 -12.93 -0.79 -20.18
N VAL A 220 -11.70 -1.15 -19.79
CA VAL A 220 -10.97 -2.27 -20.41
C VAL A 220 -11.75 -3.58 -20.30
N VAL A 221 -12.45 -3.80 -19.19
CA VAL A 221 -13.30 -4.98 -19.00
C VAL A 221 -14.52 -4.94 -19.92
N VAL A 222 -15.20 -3.79 -20.03
CA VAL A 222 -16.34 -3.59 -20.93
C VAL A 222 -15.91 -3.78 -22.39
N ASP A 223 -14.83 -3.15 -22.83
CA ASP A 223 -14.31 -3.25 -24.20
C ASP A 223 -14.00 -4.70 -24.60
N ARG A 224 -13.48 -5.50 -23.66
CA ARG A 224 -13.17 -6.92 -23.88
C ARG A 224 -14.43 -7.77 -24.05
N ASP A 225 -15.44 -7.51 -23.22
CA ASP A 225 -16.56 -8.42 -23.00
C ASP A 225 -17.87 -7.96 -23.67
N CYS A 226 -17.91 -6.75 -24.25
CA CYS A 226 -19.05 -6.12 -24.93
C CYS A 226 -18.71 -5.70 -26.38
N PRO A 227 -18.48 -6.64 -27.30
CA PRO A 227 -17.98 -6.34 -28.66
C PRO A 227 -19.00 -5.69 -29.61
N GLY A 228 -20.26 -5.57 -29.20
CA GLY A 228 -21.34 -5.02 -30.03
C GLY A 228 -21.72 -3.59 -29.63
N PRO A 229 -22.63 -2.95 -30.39
CA PRO A 229 -22.94 -1.52 -30.23
C PRO A 229 -23.90 -1.22 -29.06
N GLY A 230 -24.12 -2.16 -28.14
CA GLY A 230 -25.01 -1.93 -27.01
C GLY A 230 -24.93 -3.00 -25.91
N PRO A 231 -25.57 -2.76 -24.75
CA PRO A 231 -25.45 -3.59 -23.55
C PRO A 231 -25.79 -5.07 -23.75
N ALA A 232 -26.70 -5.38 -24.68
CA ALA A 232 -27.07 -6.76 -25.00
C ALA A 232 -25.93 -7.59 -25.60
N SER A 233 -24.83 -6.95 -26.03
CA SER A 233 -23.63 -7.63 -26.51
C SER A 233 -22.68 -8.07 -25.39
N CYS A 234 -22.88 -7.56 -24.18
CA CYS A 234 -22.02 -7.83 -23.04
C CYS A 234 -22.16 -9.28 -22.55
N SER A 235 -21.05 -9.83 -22.07
CA SER A 235 -21.01 -11.14 -21.42
C SER A 235 -20.05 -11.12 -20.21
N GLY A 236 -20.05 -12.18 -19.40
CA GLY A 236 -19.07 -12.35 -18.32
C GLY A 236 -18.94 -11.15 -17.36
N PRO A 237 -17.72 -10.82 -16.92
CA PRO A 237 -17.46 -9.65 -16.08
C PRO A 237 -17.90 -8.31 -16.70
N GLY A 238 -17.76 -8.10 -18.02
CA GLY A 238 -18.21 -6.88 -18.68
C GLY A 238 -19.69 -6.60 -18.53
N ALA A 239 -20.55 -7.62 -18.63
CA ALA A 239 -21.98 -7.46 -18.36
C ALA A 239 -22.26 -7.03 -16.91
N THR A 240 -21.46 -7.50 -15.95
CA THR A 240 -21.59 -7.12 -14.54
C THR A 240 -21.13 -5.67 -14.32
N VAL A 241 -19.99 -5.30 -14.89
CA VAL A 241 -19.46 -3.92 -14.81
C VAL A 241 -20.44 -2.94 -15.45
N GLN A 242 -20.94 -3.25 -16.65
CA GLN A 242 -21.94 -2.45 -17.35
C GLN A 242 -23.18 -2.25 -16.47
N GLN A 243 -23.80 -3.34 -16.02
CA GLN A 243 -25.02 -3.26 -15.20
C GLN A 243 -24.83 -2.46 -13.89
N LEU A 244 -23.64 -2.50 -13.30
CA LEU A 244 -23.39 -1.86 -12.01
C LEU A 244 -22.94 -0.41 -12.13
N PHE A 245 -22.22 -0.03 -13.20
CA PHE A 245 -21.45 1.21 -13.23
C PHE A 245 -21.67 2.07 -14.47
N ASP A 246 -22.19 1.53 -15.57
CA ASP A 246 -22.60 2.29 -16.77
C ASP A 246 -24.06 2.70 -16.59
N ALA A 247 -24.28 3.94 -16.17
CA ALA A 247 -25.59 4.41 -15.71
C ALA A 247 -26.49 4.90 -16.85
N ASP A 248 -25.90 5.30 -17.99
CA ASP A 248 -26.64 5.76 -19.16
C ASP A 248 -26.63 4.76 -20.33
N ASP A 249 -26.10 3.56 -20.09
CA ASP A 249 -26.10 2.41 -21.00
C ASP A 249 -25.35 2.68 -22.32
N ASP A 250 -24.33 3.55 -22.30
CA ASP A 250 -23.57 3.97 -23.48
C ASP A 250 -22.31 3.13 -23.75
N LEU A 251 -22.06 2.09 -22.92
CA LEU A 251 -20.87 1.24 -22.91
C LEU A 251 -19.56 1.96 -22.56
N VAL A 252 -19.65 3.14 -21.94
CA VAL A 252 -18.51 3.90 -21.45
C VAL A 252 -18.62 4.10 -19.95
N VAL A 253 -17.73 3.47 -19.18
CA VAL A 253 -17.67 3.68 -17.73
C VAL A 253 -16.74 4.85 -17.42
N THR A 254 -17.32 5.90 -16.85
CA THR A 254 -16.63 7.15 -16.51
C THR A 254 -16.38 7.29 -15.01
N ALA A 255 -15.44 8.15 -14.63
CA ALA A 255 -15.20 8.47 -13.23
C ALA A 255 -16.40 9.15 -12.55
N ASP A 256 -17.22 9.90 -13.30
CA ASP A 256 -18.38 10.59 -12.75
C ASP A 256 -19.54 9.62 -12.46
N GLU A 257 -19.71 8.59 -13.27
CA GLU A 257 -20.63 7.49 -12.96
C GLU A 257 -20.20 6.75 -11.70
N LEU A 258 -18.91 6.42 -11.56
CA LEU A 258 -18.41 5.79 -10.33
C LEU A 258 -18.64 6.65 -9.09
N ARG A 259 -18.46 7.97 -9.18
CA ARG A 259 -18.74 8.90 -8.07
C ARG A 259 -20.21 8.95 -7.69
N SER A 260 -21.10 8.90 -8.68
CA SER A 260 -22.54 8.93 -8.46
C SER A 260 -23.13 7.57 -8.08
N ASN A 261 -22.34 6.50 -8.24
CA ASN A 261 -22.75 5.13 -7.95
C ASN A 261 -22.79 4.85 -6.43
N ALA A 262 -23.95 4.45 -5.94
CA ALA A 262 -24.17 4.17 -4.51
C ALA A 262 -23.38 2.94 -4.01
N LEU A 263 -23.17 1.93 -4.87
CA LEU A 263 -22.37 0.76 -4.50
C LEU A 263 -20.89 1.13 -4.38
N PHE A 264 -20.34 1.83 -5.37
CA PHE A 264 -18.95 2.27 -5.36
C PHE A 264 -18.66 3.19 -4.17
N SER A 265 -19.49 4.20 -3.96
CA SER A 265 -19.35 5.12 -2.82
C SER A 265 -19.53 4.44 -1.48
N GLY A 266 -20.43 3.46 -1.35
CA GLY A 266 -20.62 2.68 -0.12
C GLY A 266 -19.44 1.76 0.23
N VAL A 267 -18.71 1.27 -0.78
CA VAL A 267 -17.51 0.44 -0.58
C VAL A 267 -16.27 1.27 -0.25
N PHE A 268 -16.16 2.47 -0.81
CA PHE A 268 -15.02 3.38 -0.59
C PHE A 268 -15.36 4.57 0.31
N LEU A 269 -16.11 4.33 1.38
CA LEU A 269 -16.30 5.32 2.43
C LEU A 269 -14.97 5.57 3.15
N PRO A 270 -14.69 6.82 3.54
CA PRO A 270 -13.60 7.10 4.46
C PRO A 270 -13.73 6.27 5.74
N ASP A 271 -12.70 5.48 6.05
CA ASP A 271 -12.67 4.58 7.20
C ASP A 271 -11.54 4.91 8.18
N VAL A 272 -10.68 5.87 7.87
CA VAL A 272 -9.59 6.31 8.74
C VAL A 272 -9.52 7.82 8.86
N ASP A 273 -9.18 8.32 10.04
CA ASP A 273 -8.88 9.71 10.34
C ASP A 273 -7.39 9.99 10.04
N LEU A 274 -7.11 10.73 8.97
CA LEU A 274 -5.74 11.04 8.52
C LEU A 274 -5.36 12.50 8.67
N VAL A 275 -6.32 13.42 8.74
CA VAL A 275 -6.09 14.86 8.70
C VAL A 275 -6.65 15.50 9.97
N GLY A 276 -5.87 16.41 10.57
CA GLY A 276 -6.36 17.23 11.67
C GLY A 276 -7.27 18.35 11.18
N ALA A 277 -7.91 19.03 12.13
CA ALA A 277 -8.81 20.15 11.86
C ALA A 277 -8.14 21.33 11.12
N ASP A 278 -6.80 21.37 11.08
CA ASP A 278 -5.99 22.35 10.35
C ASP A 278 -5.68 21.95 8.90
N GLY A 279 -6.20 20.81 8.43
CA GLY A 279 -5.95 20.27 7.10
C GLY A 279 -4.56 19.64 6.92
N LEU A 280 -3.78 19.49 7.99
CA LEU A 280 -2.47 18.83 7.98
C LEU A 280 -2.58 17.39 8.47
N PRO A 281 -1.63 16.49 8.13
CA PRO A 281 -1.65 15.12 8.66
C PRO A 281 -1.78 15.11 10.19
N GLY A 282 -2.80 14.45 10.72
CA GLY A 282 -3.20 14.58 12.12
C GLY A 282 -4.37 13.66 12.45
N SER A 283 -5.13 14.05 13.47
CA SER A 283 -6.41 13.44 13.81
C SER A 283 -7.34 14.51 14.36
N ASP A 284 -8.58 14.54 13.90
CA ASP A 284 -9.65 15.39 14.43
C ASP A 284 -10.92 14.63 14.86
N GLY A 285 -10.88 13.30 14.76
CA GLY A 285 -11.98 12.39 15.08
C GLY A 285 -12.96 12.18 13.93
N VAL A 286 -12.66 12.65 12.72
CA VAL A 286 -13.48 12.44 11.52
C VAL A 286 -12.73 11.59 10.51
N ASN A 287 -13.36 10.50 10.07
CA ASN A 287 -12.79 9.68 9.01
C ASN A 287 -12.81 10.46 7.69
N ASP A 288 -11.63 10.68 7.13
CA ASP A 288 -11.40 11.52 5.95
C ASP A 288 -10.46 10.87 4.93
N GLY A 289 -10.02 9.65 5.22
CA GLY A 289 -9.16 8.84 4.39
C GLY A 289 -9.69 7.43 4.19
N ILE A 290 -9.22 6.81 3.12
CA ILE A 290 -9.44 5.41 2.80
C ILE A 290 -8.17 4.65 3.15
N SER A 291 -8.31 3.61 3.95
CA SER A 291 -7.22 2.74 4.35
C SER A 291 -6.82 1.79 3.21
N VAL A 292 -5.51 1.59 3.13
CA VAL A 292 -4.86 0.81 2.09
C VAL A 292 -3.83 -0.10 2.76
N ALA A 293 -3.94 -1.40 2.49
CA ALA A 293 -2.94 -2.37 2.84
C ALA A 293 -2.39 -3.06 1.57
N VAL A 294 -1.07 -3.16 1.48
CA VAL A 294 -0.40 -3.89 0.41
C VAL A 294 0.55 -4.91 1.05
N GLY A 295 0.31 -6.18 0.78
CA GLY A 295 1.23 -7.25 1.12
C GLY A 295 2.41 -7.30 0.15
N PHE A 296 3.57 -7.72 0.64
CA PHE A 296 4.75 -7.88 -0.20
C PHE A 296 5.72 -8.95 0.32
N THR A 297 6.55 -9.45 -0.58
CA THR A 297 7.84 -10.07 -0.24
C THR A 297 8.96 -9.31 -0.95
N THR A 298 10.19 -9.43 -0.45
CA THR A 298 11.36 -8.82 -1.10
C THR A 298 12.49 -9.82 -1.24
N ALA A 299 13.26 -9.64 -2.32
CA ALA A 299 14.57 -10.24 -2.52
C ALA A 299 15.68 -9.21 -2.31
N GLN A 300 16.88 -9.67 -1.97
CA GLN A 300 18.08 -8.82 -1.93
C GLN A 300 18.34 -8.20 -3.32
N ALA A 301 18.87 -6.98 -3.35
CA ALA A 301 19.25 -6.33 -4.59
C ALA A 301 20.41 -5.37 -4.39
N THR A 302 21.13 -5.08 -5.48
CA THR A 302 22.10 -3.98 -5.51
C THR A 302 21.38 -2.71 -5.96
N LEU A 303 21.37 -1.70 -5.10
CA LEU A 303 20.81 -0.39 -5.45
C LEU A 303 21.95 0.56 -5.77
N VAL A 304 21.97 1.10 -6.99
CA VAL A 304 22.97 2.07 -7.43
C VAL A 304 22.35 3.46 -7.50
N SER A 305 23.06 4.46 -7.00
CA SER A 305 22.70 5.85 -7.25
C SER A 305 23.34 6.29 -8.57
N PRO A 306 22.66 7.13 -9.37
CA PRO A 306 23.22 7.68 -10.60
C PRO A 306 24.47 8.53 -10.35
#